data_AF-A0A4S3LM44-F1
#
_entry.id   AF-A0A4S3LM44-F1
#
_cell.length_a   1.000
_cell.length_b   1.000
_cell.length_c   1.000
_cell.angle_alpha   90.00
_cell.angle_beta   90.00
_cell.angle_gamma   90.00
#
_symmetry.space_group_name_H-M   'P 1'
#
loop_
_entity.id
_entity.type
_entity.pdbx_description
1 polymer ?
#
loop_
_entity_poly.entity_id
_entity_poly.type
_entity_poly.pdbx_seq_one_letter_code
_entity_poly.pdbx_strand_id
1 'polypeptide(L)'
;YLKQHCGLSESLKNTAISSRKKFVLIIDEINRGNISRIFGELITLIEPSKRAGAGEALSVTLPYSKEIFTIPDNVYLIGTMNTSDRSLAGMDIALRRRFTFSELMPKPELFEKTNINGVNIGQLLRTLNQRIEMLLDRDHVIGHAYFIPLLANPTLEQLGLIFHKQILPLLQEYFFEDWQRIQWVLNDHRKKHDDCFITRPGNNMNELFGNIDIQHGRNQRWTINNDAFANPLAYAGILNVSGTSE
;
A
#
# COMPACT_ATOMS: atom_id res chain seq x y z
N TYR A 1 10.90 -9.00 13.00
CA TYR A 1 12.05 -8.07 13.09
C TYR A 1 12.57 -7.84 14.51
N LEU A 2 11.94 -7.01 15.36
CA LEU A 2 12.45 -6.68 16.70
C LEU A 2 12.79 -7.88 17.60
N LYS A 3 11.94 -8.91 17.60
CA LYS A 3 12.20 -10.16 18.34
C LYS A 3 13.44 -10.89 17.81
N GLN A 4 13.54 -11.02 16.49
CA GLN A 4 14.59 -11.75 15.78
C GLN A 4 15.94 -11.03 15.76
N HIS A 5 15.95 -9.69 15.64
CA HIS A 5 17.17 -8.90 15.43
C HIS A 5 17.54 -8.01 16.62
N CYS A 6 16.59 -7.72 17.51
CA CYS A 6 16.82 -6.84 18.67
C CYS A 6 16.65 -7.55 20.01
N GLY A 7 16.40 -8.87 20.04
CA GLY A 7 16.36 -9.67 21.26
C GLY A 7 15.31 -9.20 22.28
N LEU A 8 14.12 -8.82 21.80
CA LEU A 8 12.97 -8.48 22.64
C LEU A 8 12.20 -9.78 23.00
N SER A 9 12.06 -10.06 24.30
CA SER A 9 11.39 -11.26 24.82
C SER A 9 9.87 -11.15 24.79
N GLU A 10 9.19 -12.30 24.77
CA GLU A 10 7.73 -12.42 24.64
C GLU A 10 6.95 -12.19 25.96
N SER A 11 7.65 -12.12 27.10
CA SER A 11 7.03 -12.06 28.42
C SER A 11 7.81 -11.12 29.35
N LEU A 12 7.09 -10.29 30.11
CA LEU A 12 7.61 -9.49 31.23
C LEU A 12 7.88 -10.34 32.49
N LYS A 13 7.97 -11.67 32.39
CA LYS A 13 8.23 -12.53 33.54
C LYS A 13 9.71 -12.50 33.88
N ASN A 14 10.03 -11.68 34.88
CA ASN A 14 11.19 -11.76 35.79
C ASN A 14 12.39 -12.55 35.27
N THR A 15 13.17 -11.90 34.42
CA THR A 15 14.58 -12.27 34.28
C THR A 15 15.39 -11.29 35.12
N ALA A 16 15.75 -11.71 36.34
CA ALA A 16 16.76 -11.04 37.13
C ALA A 16 18.13 -11.30 36.48
N ILE A 17 18.51 -10.46 35.51
CA ILE A 17 19.89 -10.23 35.07
C ILE A 17 19.99 -8.73 34.76
N SER A 18 21.09 -8.10 35.15
CA SER A 18 21.41 -6.68 35.00
C SER A 18 21.48 -6.21 33.53
N SER A 19 20.38 -6.23 32.79
CA SER A 19 20.29 -5.71 31.43
C SER A 19 19.39 -4.48 31.42
N ARG A 20 19.95 -3.34 31.00
CA ARG A 20 19.24 -2.07 30.81
C ARG A 20 17.93 -2.30 30.03
N LYS A 21 16.78 -1.83 30.58
CA LYS A 21 15.46 -2.00 29.95
C LYS A 21 15.47 -1.40 28.53
N LYS A 22 14.98 -2.13 27.53
CA LYS A 22 14.88 -1.64 26.14
C LYS A 22 13.64 -0.76 25.96
N PHE A 23 13.78 0.35 25.25
CA PHE A 23 12.69 1.26 24.91
C PHE A 23 12.52 1.30 23.39
N VAL A 24 11.28 1.36 22.91
CA VAL A 24 10.97 1.44 21.48
C VAL A 24 10.12 2.69 21.25
N LEU A 25 10.55 3.52 20.29
CA LEU A 25 9.78 4.63 19.76
C LEU A 25 9.28 4.25 18.37
N ILE A 26 7.95 4.17 18.21
CA ILE A 26 7.29 3.92 16.93
C ILE A 26 6.88 5.26 16.35
N ILE A 27 7.31 5.54 15.12
CA ILE A 27 6.99 6.74 14.35
C ILE A 27 6.17 6.28 13.15
N ASP A 28 4.87 6.46 13.22
CA ASP A 28 3.97 6.08 12.13
C ASP A 28 4.06 7.11 11.00
N GLU A 29 4.05 6.66 9.75
CA GLU A 29 4.10 7.50 8.55
C GLU A 29 5.25 8.52 8.57
N ILE A 30 6.47 8.02 8.82
CA ILE A 30 7.66 8.85 9.01
C ILE A 30 7.95 9.76 7.81
N ASN A 31 7.55 9.36 6.60
CA ASN A 31 7.72 10.14 5.36
C ASN A 31 6.72 11.31 5.18
N ARG A 32 5.70 11.44 6.03
CA ARG A 32 4.74 12.55 5.95
C ARG A 32 5.28 13.86 6.55
N GLY A 33 6.33 13.78 7.38
CA GLY A 33 7.02 14.94 7.95
C GLY A 33 8.28 15.34 7.19
N ASN A 34 8.78 16.57 7.43
CA ASN A 34 10.15 16.92 7.06
C ASN A 34 11.10 16.31 8.10
N ILE A 35 11.53 15.08 7.84
CA ILE A 35 12.30 14.28 8.79
C ILE A 35 13.62 14.99 9.15
N SER A 36 14.31 15.61 8.19
CA SER A 36 15.57 16.32 8.45
C SER A 36 15.38 17.50 9.41
N ARG A 37 14.24 18.22 9.31
CA ARG A 37 13.89 19.30 10.25
C ARG A 37 13.47 18.77 11.62
N ILE A 38 12.78 17.62 11.67
CA ILE A 38 12.32 17.01 12.92
C ILE A 38 13.51 16.47 13.73
N PHE A 39 14.39 15.70 13.09
CA PHE A 39 15.55 15.15 13.78
C PHE A 39 16.64 16.20 13.99
N GLY A 40 16.80 17.16 13.08
CA GLY A 40 17.82 18.21 13.18
C GLY A 40 19.19 17.62 13.49
N GLU A 41 19.78 18.04 14.60
CA GLU A 41 21.10 17.57 15.08
C GLU A 41 21.09 16.13 15.60
N LEU A 42 19.92 15.60 15.98
CA LEU A 42 19.75 14.23 16.48
C LEU A 42 19.95 13.18 15.39
N ILE A 43 19.94 13.57 14.11
CA ILE A 43 20.16 12.64 13.00
C ILE A 43 21.51 11.93 13.11
N THR A 44 22.53 12.54 13.70
CA THR A 44 23.82 11.86 13.90
C THR A 44 23.76 10.89 15.08
N LEU A 45 23.01 11.24 16.14
CA LEU A 45 22.90 10.46 17.37
C LEU A 45 22.08 9.17 17.23
N ILE A 46 21.24 9.06 16.21
CA ILE A 46 20.47 7.83 15.97
C ILE A 46 21.36 6.66 15.51
N GLU A 47 22.56 6.93 15.02
CA GLU A 47 23.52 5.90 14.60
C GLU A 47 24.02 5.10 15.82
N PRO A 48 24.02 3.75 15.79
CA PRO A 48 24.38 2.93 16.95
C PRO A 48 25.75 3.25 17.56
N SER A 49 26.76 3.58 16.75
CA SER A 49 28.11 3.91 17.20
C SER A 49 28.20 5.24 17.95
N LYS A 50 27.24 6.15 17.72
CA LYS A 50 27.20 7.51 18.28
C LYS A 50 26.37 7.63 19.56
N ARG A 51 25.75 6.53 20.00
CA ARG A 51 24.90 6.49 21.20
C ARG A 51 25.71 6.37 22.48
N ALA A 52 25.12 6.80 23.60
CA ALA A 52 25.74 6.69 24.91
C ALA A 52 26.05 5.21 25.25
N GLY A 53 27.31 4.94 25.59
CA GLY A 53 27.81 3.58 25.86
C GLY A 53 28.55 2.93 24.69
N ALA A 54 28.51 3.50 23.50
CA ALA A 54 29.29 3.05 22.34
C ALA A 54 30.70 3.65 22.31
N GLY A 55 31.61 3.02 21.55
CA GLY A 55 33.02 3.46 21.44
C GLY A 55 33.20 4.85 20.82
N GLU A 56 32.27 5.30 19.99
CA GLU A 56 32.28 6.63 19.35
C GLU A 56 31.12 7.52 19.83
N ALA A 57 30.70 7.34 21.09
CA ALA A 57 29.58 8.05 21.67
C ALA A 57 29.70 9.58 21.48
N LEU A 58 28.59 10.20 21.06
CA LEU A 58 28.51 11.62 20.80
C LEU A 58 27.36 12.23 21.61
N SER A 59 27.52 13.51 21.95
CA SER A 59 26.50 14.32 22.59
C SER A 59 26.40 15.65 21.84
N VAL A 60 25.21 16.23 21.81
CA VAL A 60 24.94 17.55 21.19
C VAL A 60 24.38 18.51 22.23
N THR A 61 24.62 19.80 22.06
CA THR A 61 24.02 20.84 22.91
C THR A 61 22.72 21.30 22.30
N LEU A 62 21.60 21.06 22.98
CA LEU A 62 20.27 21.39 22.46
C LEU A 62 20.13 22.92 22.24
N PRO A 63 19.56 23.36 21.11
CA PRO A 63 19.55 24.78 20.75
C PRO A 63 18.70 25.64 21.69
N TYR A 64 17.65 25.07 22.27
CA TYR A 64 16.72 25.80 23.15
C TYR A 64 17.13 25.74 24.63
N SER A 65 17.24 24.54 25.21
CA SER A 65 17.58 24.39 26.64
C SER A 65 19.06 24.62 26.94
N LYS A 66 19.92 24.56 25.92
CA LYS A 66 21.39 24.57 26.07
C LYS A 66 21.94 23.40 26.88
N GLU A 67 21.13 22.38 27.11
CA GLU A 67 21.54 21.16 27.80
C GLU A 67 22.27 20.20 26.84
N ILE A 68 23.21 19.44 27.39
CA ILE A 68 23.90 18.38 26.67
C ILE A 68 22.98 17.16 26.61
N PHE A 69 22.75 16.66 25.39
CA PHE A 69 21.87 15.54 25.13
C PHE A 69 22.56 14.45 24.31
N THR A 70 22.23 13.19 24.60
CA THR A 70 22.69 12.01 23.86
C THR A 70 21.59 10.95 23.85
N ILE A 71 21.59 10.09 22.82
CA ILE A 71 20.62 8.99 22.71
C ILE A 71 21.20 7.75 23.40
N PRO A 72 20.49 7.14 24.36
CA PRO A 72 20.90 5.89 24.97
C PRO A 72 20.93 4.70 23.99
N ASP A 73 21.87 3.78 24.19
CA ASP A 73 22.01 2.55 23.40
C ASP A 73 20.79 1.60 23.47
N ASN A 74 19.99 1.70 24.53
CA ASN A 74 18.78 0.91 24.77
C ASN A 74 17.50 1.48 24.13
N VAL A 75 17.59 2.51 23.28
CA VAL A 75 16.44 3.09 22.55
C VAL A 75 16.42 2.60 21.10
N TYR A 76 15.30 2.05 20.64
CA TYR A 76 15.10 1.59 19.27
C TYR A 76 14.05 2.46 18.58
N LEU A 77 14.33 2.86 17.34
CA LEU A 77 13.38 3.61 16.52
C LEU A 77 12.81 2.69 15.43
N ILE A 78 11.49 2.73 15.26
CA ILE A 78 10.80 2.05 14.17
C ILE A 78 9.94 3.07 13.45
N GLY A 79 10.26 3.31 12.18
CA GLY A 79 9.39 4.05 11.28
C GLY A 79 8.49 3.10 10.50
N THR A 80 7.22 3.43 10.34
CA THR A 80 6.40 2.91 9.24
C THR A 80 6.38 3.96 8.12
N MET A 81 6.17 3.52 6.90
CA MET A 81 6.18 4.41 5.74
C MET A 81 5.21 3.86 4.70
N ASN A 82 4.26 4.68 4.24
CA ASN A 82 3.54 4.40 3.02
C ASN A 82 4.35 4.84 1.80
N THR A 83 4.79 3.92 0.96
CA THR A 83 5.66 4.22 -0.19
C THR A 83 4.92 4.87 -1.36
N SER A 84 3.59 4.74 -1.43
CA SER A 84 2.75 5.36 -2.48
C SER A 84 2.59 6.88 -2.32
N ASP A 85 2.57 7.42 -1.09
CA ASP A 85 2.39 8.87 -0.86
C ASP A 85 3.62 9.70 -1.25
N ARG A 86 4.81 9.21 -0.89
CA ARG A 86 6.10 9.81 -1.20
C ARG A 86 7.12 8.69 -1.35
N SER A 87 7.67 8.56 -2.55
CA SER A 87 8.68 7.55 -2.84
C SER A 87 9.90 7.70 -1.93
N LEU A 88 10.57 6.57 -1.67
CA LEU A 88 11.84 6.53 -0.93
C LEU A 88 12.93 7.42 -1.55
N ALA A 89 12.82 7.74 -2.84
CA ALA A 89 13.73 8.64 -3.53
C ALA A 89 13.63 10.09 -3.01
N GLY A 90 12.47 10.50 -2.51
CA GLY A 90 12.25 11.82 -1.90
C GLY A 90 12.78 11.95 -0.47
N MET A 91 13.24 10.85 0.14
CA MET A 91 13.79 10.87 1.50
C MET A 91 15.27 11.23 1.49
N ASP A 92 15.67 12.06 2.46
CA ASP A 92 17.05 12.49 2.63
C ASP A 92 18.03 11.30 2.70
N ILE A 93 19.08 11.35 1.87
CA ILE A 93 20.15 10.36 1.81
C ILE A 93 20.77 10.15 3.20
N ALA A 94 20.81 11.20 4.02
CA ALA A 94 21.30 11.15 5.40
C ALA A 94 20.51 10.14 6.25
N LEU A 95 19.17 10.11 6.11
CA LEU A 95 18.31 9.21 6.86
C LEU A 95 18.40 7.78 6.32
N ARG A 96 18.48 7.64 4.99
CA ARG A 96 18.62 6.33 4.34
C ARG A 96 19.84 5.54 4.84
N ARG A 97 20.92 6.23 5.21
CA ARG A 97 22.13 5.60 5.77
C ARG A 97 22.00 5.13 7.21
N ARG A 98 20.99 5.61 7.95
CA ARG A 98 20.86 5.43 9.41
C ARG A 98 19.69 4.54 9.81
N PHE A 99 18.81 4.24 8.88
CA PHE A 99 17.72 3.28 9.03
C PHE A 99 18.00 2.02 8.20
N THR A 100 17.61 0.87 8.74
CA THR A 100 17.48 -0.36 7.95
C THR A 100 16.07 -0.43 7.38
N PHE A 101 15.97 -0.54 6.06
CA PHE A 101 14.69 -0.63 5.37
C PHE A 101 14.28 -2.10 5.21
N SER A 102 13.08 -2.42 5.69
CA SER A 102 12.44 -3.72 5.49
C SER A 102 11.12 -3.49 4.78
N GLU A 103 11.05 -3.90 3.52
CA GLU A 103 9.84 -3.81 2.72
C GLU A 103 8.79 -4.82 3.22
N LEU A 104 7.53 -4.38 3.29
CA LEU A 104 6.40 -5.22 3.69
C LEU A 104 5.42 -5.32 2.51
N MET A 105 5.63 -6.32 1.65
CA MET A 105 4.76 -6.56 0.50
C MET A 105 3.38 -7.12 0.91
N PRO A 106 2.33 -6.90 0.11
CA PRO A 106 1.06 -7.59 0.29
C PRO A 106 1.21 -9.11 0.27
N LYS A 107 0.41 -9.80 1.09
CA LYS A 107 0.50 -11.25 1.30
C LYS A 107 -0.74 -11.98 0.77
N PRO A 108 -0.86 -12.18 -0.56
CA PRO A 108 -1.98 -12.90 -1.14
C PRO A 108 -2.07 -14.37 -0.69
N GLU A 109 -0.97 -14.96 -0.23
CA GLU A 109 -0.89 -16.32 0.33
C GLU A 109 -1.85 -16.54 1.51
N LEU A 110 -2.20 -15.48 2.24
CA LEU A 110 -3.18 -15.55 3.34
C LEU A 110 -4.58 -15.99 2.88
N PHE A 111 -4.89 -15.85 1.58
CA PHE A 111 -6.20 -16.13 0.99
C PHE A 111 -6.20 -17.32 0.03
N GLU A 112 -5.17 -18.16 0.03
CA GLU A 112 -5.09 -19.31 -0.90
C GLU A 112 -6.25 -20.30 -0.75
N LYS A 113 -6.79 -20.41 0.47
CA LYS A 113 -7.94 -21.27 0.79
C LYS A 113 -9.28 -20.53 0.71
N THR A 114 -9.27 -19.22 0.47
CA THR A 114 -10.49 -18.40 0.40
C THR A 114 -11.01 -18.44 -1.03
N ASN A 115 -12.13 -19.13 -1.23
CA ASN A 115 -12.82 -19.22 -2.51
C ASN A 115 -14.26 -18.72 -2.35
N ILE A 116 -14.69 -17.84 -3.26
CA ILE A 116 -16.04 -17.28 -3.28
C ILE A 116 -16.61 -17.55 -4.67
N ASN A 117 -17.62 -18.41 -4.76
CA ASN A 117 -18.30 -18.75 -6.01
C ASN A 117 -17.35 -19.18 -7.16
N GLY A 118 -16.27 -19.91 -6.84
CA GLY A 118 -15.26 -20.35 -7.82
C GLY A 118 -14.07 -19.40 -7.99
N VAL A 119 -14.10 -18.22 -7.38
CA VAL A 119 -13.04 -17.21 -7.46
C VAL A 119 -12.07 -17.37 -6.28
N ASN A 120 -10.81 -17.69 -6.58
CA ASN A 120 -9.75 -17.73 -5.56
C ASN A 120 -9.27 -16.31 -5.24
N ILE A 121 -9.43 -15.87 -3.99
CA ILE A 121 -9.12 -14.49 -3.58
C ILE A 121 -7.61 -14.22 -3.57
N GLY A 122 -6.78 -15.20 -3.20
CA GLY A 122 -5.33 -15.06 -3.29
C GLY A 122 -4.85 -14.85 -4.72
N GLN A 123 -5.41 -15.61 -5.68
CA GLN A 123 -5.12 -15.44 -7.11
C GLN A 123 -5.65 -14.10 -7.62
N LEU A 124 -6.85 -13.68 -7.20
CA LEU A 124 -7.46 -12.41 -7.58
C LEU A 124 -6.57 -11.23 -7.20
N LEU A 125 -6.11 -11.19 -5.94
CA LEU A 125 -5.21 -10.14 -5.46
C LEU A 125 -3.87 -10.15 -6.20
N ARG A 126 -3.30 -11.33 -6.47
CA ARG A 126 -2.07 -11.45 -7.29
C ARG A 126 -2.26 -10.88 -8.68
N THR A 127 -3.33 -11.27 -9.37
CA THR A 127 -3.60 -10.81 -10.74
C THR A 127 -3.84 -9.31 -10.81
N LEU A 128 -4.59 -8.74 -9.85
CA LEU A 128 -4.78 -7.29 -9.76
C LEU A 128 -3.45 -6.57 -9.54
N ASN A 129 -2.65 -7.01 -8.56
CA ASN A 129 -1.38 -6.38 -8.25
C ASN A 129 -0.37 -6.47 -9.40
N GLN A 130 -0.32 -7.60 -10.12
CA GLN A 130 0.51 -7.73 -11.33
C GLN A 130 0.13 -6.71 -12.41
N ARG A 131 -1.17 -6.47 -12.63
CA ARG A 131 -1.61 -5.47 -13.62
C ARG A 131 -1.32 -4.05 -13.16
N ILE A 132 -1.54 -3.74 -11.89
CA ILE A 132 -1.24 -2.42 -11.32
C ILE A 132 0.27 -2.13 -11.42
N GLU A 133 1.12 -3.10 -11.05
CA GLU A 133 2.58 -2.96 -11.12
C GLU A 133 3.07 -2.67 -12.54
N MET A 134 2.44 -3.27 -13.56
CA MET A 134 2.78 -3.04 -14.97
C MET A 134 2.24 -1.70 -15.52
N LEU A 135 1.12 -1.21 -15.00
CA LEU A 135 0.45 0.02 -15.49
C LEU A 135 0.83 1.27 -14.70
N LEU A 136 1.35 1.10 -13.48
CA LEU A 136 1.72 2.17 -12.57
C LEU A 136 3.13 1.93 -12.01
N ASP A 137 3.25 1.23 -10.88
CA ASP A 137 4.52 0.79 -10.29
C ASP A 137 4.28 -0.20 -9.13
N ARG A 138 5.37 -0.67 -8.53
CA ARG A 138 5.39 -1.62 -7.41
C ARG A 138 4.92 -1.03 -6.08
N ASP A 139 4.97 0.28 -5.89
CA ASP A 139 4.60 0.96 -4.64
C ASP A 139 3.08 1.13 -4.49
N HIS A 140 2.32 0.99 -5.58
CA HIS A 140 0.86 1.11 -5.61
C HIS A 140 0.12 -0.25 -5.61
N VAL A 141 0.78 -1.35 -5.28
CA VAL A 141 0.10 -2.65 -5.16
C VAL A 141 -0.95 -2.63 -4.02
N ILE A 142 -2.08 -3.29 -4.25
CA ILE A 142 -3.18 -3.34 -3.27
C ILE A 142 -2.75 -4.18 -2.06
N GLY A 143 -2.92 -3.59 -0.87
CA GLY A 143 -2.68 -4.25 0.41
C GLY A 143 -3.69 -5.36 0.73
N HIS A 144 -3.21 -6.45 1.34
CA HIS A 144 -4.06 -7.58 1.76
C HIS A 144 -5.09 -7.21 2.85
N ALA A 145 -4.89 -6.09 3.56
CA ALA A 145 -5.77 -5.63 4.63
C ALA A 145 -7.23 -5.45 4.18
N TYR A 146 -7.47 -4.96 2.95
CA TYR A 146 -8.82 -4.81 2.38
C TYR A 146 -9.60 -6.13 2.34
N PHE A 147 -8.91 -7.25 2.16
CA PHE A 147 -9.50 -8.58 1.99
C PHE A 147 -9.59 -9.37 3.30
N ILE A 148 -8.97 -8.93 4.40
CA ILE A 148 -9.01 -9.61 5.71
C ILE A 148 -10.44 -9.93 6.17
N PRO A 149 -11.46 -9.06 6.00
CA PRO A 149 -12.84 -9.41 6.35
C PRO A 149 -13.36 -10.71 5.69
N LEU A 150 -12.84 -11.09 4.51
CA LEU A 150 -13.22 -12.32 3.80
C LEU A 150 -12.66 -13.58 4.46
N LEU A 151 -11.66 -13.48 5.35
CA LEU A 151 -11.23 -14.64 6.15
C LEU A 151 -12.31 -15.06 7.16
N ALA A 152 -13.09 -14.10 7.65
CA ALA A 152 -14.20 -14.36 8.58
C ALA A 152 -15.53 -14.56 7.86
N ASN A 153 -15.79 -13.81 6.78
CA ASN A 153 -17.04 -13.85 6.03
C ASN A 153 -16.79 -13.91 4.51
N PRO A 154 -16.48 -15.10 3.94
CA PRO A 154 -16.15 -15.28 2.53
C PRO A 154 -17.41 -15.31 1.64
N THR A 155 -18.16 -14.20 1.60
CA THR A 155 -19.37 -14.08 0.77
C THR A 155 -19.17 -13.14 -0.41
N LEU A 156 -19.95 -13.36 -1.47
CA LEU A 156 -19.94 -12.48 -2.64
C LEU A 156 -20.40 -11.07 -2.30
N GLU A 157 -21.36 -10.92 -1.39
CA GLU A 157 -21.80 -9.61 -0.90
C GLU A 157 -20.67 -8.82 -0.23
N GLN A 158 -19.88 -9.47 0.63
CA GLN A 158 -18.73 -8.83 1.28
C GLN A 158 -17.65 -8.47 0.26
N LEU A 159 -17.39 -9.34 -0.72
CA LEU A 159 -16.45 -9.06 -1.81
C LEU A 159 -16.94 -7.87 -2.68
N GLY A 160 -18.23 -7.82 -2.98
CA GLY A 160 -18.92 -6.73 -3.65
C GLY A 160 -18.71 -5.40 -2.95
N LEU A 161 -18.93 -5.39 -1.63
CA LEU A 161 -18.74 -4.20 -0.79
C LEU A 161 -17.28 -3.71 -0.81
N ILE A 162 -16.32 -4.63 -0.64
CA ILE A 162 -14.87 -4.31 -0.70
C ILE A 162 -14.54 -3.69 -2.06
N PHE A 163 -14.99 -4.30 -3.16
CA PHE A 163 -14.70 -3.77 -4.50
C PHE A 163 -15.34 -2.41 -4.75
N HIS A 164 -16.62 -2.25 -4.42
CA HIS A 164 -17.34 -1.02 -4.69
C HIS A 164 -16.88 0.16 -3.81
N LYS A 165 -16.61 -0.09 -2.53
CA LYS A 165 -16.33 0.98 -1.55
C LYS A 165 -14.85 1.23 -1.30
N GLN A 166 -13.97 0.31 -1.65
CA GLN A 166 -12.55 0.41 -1.35
C GLN A 166 -11.68 0.24 -2.60
N ILE A 167 -11.80 -0.88 -3.33
CA ILE A 167 -10.90 -1.16 -4.45
C ILE A 167 -11.14 -0.23 -5.63
N LEU A 168 -12.39 -0.05 -6.08
CA LEU A 168 -12.67 0.83 -7.22
C LEU A 168 -12.32 2.30 -6.93
N PRO A 169 -12.70 2.89 -5.78
CA PRO A 169 -12.22 4.22 -5.41
C PRO A 169 -10.71 4.35 -5.37
N LEU A 170 -10.00 3.34 -4.84
CA LEU A 170 -8.53 3.31 -4.84
C LEU A 170 -7.96 3.31 -6.27
N LEU A 171 -8.53 2.51 -7.17
CA LEU A 171 -8.13 2.50 -8.58
C LEU A 171 -8.42 3.82 -9.28
N GLN A 172 -9.49 4.53 -8.91
CA GLN A 172 -9.79 5.87 -9.42
C GLN A 172 -8.76 6.91 -8.98
N GLU A 173 -8.25 6.78 -7.76
CA GLU A 173 -7.16 7.62 -7.25
C GLU A 173 -5.83 7.31 -7.97
N TYR A 174 -5.50 6.03 -8.11
CA TYR A 174 -4.27 5.58 -8.79
C TYR A 174 -4.23 5.96 -10.27
N PHE A 175 -5.36 5.85 -10.97
CA PHE A 175 -5.49 6.14 -12.39
C PHE A 175 -6.36 7.38 -12.60
N PHE A 176 -5.97 8.49 -11.97
CA PHE A 176 -6.69 9.76 -12.08
C PHE A 176 -6.96 10.15 -13.54
N GLU A 177 -8.24 10.34 -13.86
CA GLU A 177 -8.77 10.60 -15.22
C GLU A 177 -8.51 9.51 -16.29
N ASP A 178 -7.90 8.37 -15.94
CA ASP A 178 -7.59 7.27 -16.87
C ASP A 178 -8.39 5.99 -16.53
N TRP A 179 -9.69 6.06 -16.75
CA TRP A 179 -10.61 4.94 -16.59
C TRP A 179 -10.29 3.74 -17.51
N GLN A 180 -9.61 3.97 -18.63
CA GLN A 180 -9.21 2.90 -19.54
C GLN A 180 -8.19 1.97 -18.87
N ARG A 181 -7.26 2.50 -18.07
CA ARG A 181 -6.35 1.68 -17.26
C ARG A 181 -7.09 0.91 -16.17
N ILE A 182 -8.07 1.52 -15.51
CA ILE A 182 -8.94 0.80 -14.56
C ILE A 182 -9.61 -0.39 -15.27
N GLN A 183 -10.07 -0.19 -16.51
CA GLN A 183 -10.72 -1.23 -17.31
C GLN A 183 -9.76 -2.39 -17.61
N TRP A 184 -8.48 -2.08 -17.85
CA TRP A 184 -7.44 -3.09 -18.07
C TRP A 184 -7.10 -3.85 -16.78
N VAL A 185 -6.95 -3.15 -15.65
CA VAL A 185 -6.73 -3.78 -14.33
C VAL A 185 -7.84 -4.78 -14.01
N LEU A 186 -9.09 -4.38 -14.22
CA LEU A 186 -10.27 -5.22 -13.98
C LEU A 186 -10.54 -6.24 -15.09
N ASN A 187 -9.77 -6.24 -16.18
CA ASN A 187 -9.97 -7.07 -17.37
C ASN A 187 -11.31 -6.86 -18.11
N ASP A 188 -12.01 -5.75 -17.87
CA ASP A 188 -13.36 -5.53 -18.39
C ASP A 188 -13.41 -5.45 -19.93
N HIS A 189 -12.35 -4.97 -20.57
CA HIS A 189 -12.22 -4.95 -22.04
C HIS A 189 -12.30 -6.33 -22.72
N ARG A 190 -12.22 -7.43 -21.95
CA ARG A 190 -12.32 -8.82 -22.44
C ARG A 190 -13.53 -9.57 -21.91
N LYS A 191 -14.36 -8.92 -21.10
CA LYS A 191 -15.56 -9.52 -20.52
C LYS A 191 -16.78 -9.27 -21.40
N LYS A 192 -17.84 -10.04 -21.17
CA LYS A 192 -19.16 -9.67 -21.66
C LYS A 192 -19.59 -8.37 -20.99
N HIS A 193 -20.39 -7.56 -21.68
CA HIS A 193 -20.81 -6.24 -21.19
C HIS A 193 -21.42 -6.29 -19.77
N ASP A 194 -22.24 -7.30 -19.49
CA ASP A 194 -22.93 -7.47 -18.20
C ASP A 194 -22.00 -7.88 -17.05
N ASP A 195 -20.82 -8.43 -17.38
CA ASP A 195 -19.79 -8.84 -16.43
C ASP A 195 -18.73 -7.74 -16.18
N CYS A 196 -18.81 -6.61 -16.90
CA CYS A 196 -17.89 -5.48 -16.73
C CYS A 196 -18.26 -4.67 -15.50
N PHE A 197 -17.28 -4.32 -14.65
CA PHE A 197 -17.48 -3.35 -13.55
C PHE A 197 -17.59 -1.93 -14.06
N ILE A 198 -16.83 -1.60 -15.11
CA ILE A 198 -16.88 -0.31 -15.79
C ILE A 198 -17.15 -0.50 -17.28
N THR A 199 -18.10 0.28 -17.78
CA THR A 199 -18.52 0.26 -19.17
C THR A 199 -18.35 1.63 -19.78
N ARG A 200 -18.08 1.65 -21.08
CA ARG A 200 -18.09 2.87 -21.88
C ARG A 200 -19.40 2.89 -22.67
N PRO A 201 -20.41 3.69 -22.27
CA PRO A 201 -21.59 3.87 -23.10
C PRO A 201 -21.17 4.40 -24.49
N GLY A 202 -21.84 3.91 -25.54
CA GLY A 202 -21.73 4.53 -26.85
C GLY A 202 -22.22 5.98 -26.76
N ASN A 203 -21.43 6.91 -27.30
CA ASN A 203 -21.83 8.31 -27.38
C ASN A 203 -22.43 8.58 -28.76
N ASN A 204 -23.72 8.91 -28.82
CA ASN A 204 -24.26 9.61 -29.99
C ASN A 204 -24.03 11.12 -29.80
N MET A 205 -22.81 11.58 -30.11
CA MET A 205 -22.41 12.98 -29.92
C MET A 205 -23.33 13.95 -30.68
N ASN A 206 -23.84 13.53 -31.84
CA ASN A 206 -24.74 14.32 -32.67
C ASN A 206 -26.11 14.53 -32.01
N GLU A 207 -26.62 13.55 -31.27
CA GLU A 207 -27.87 13.72 -30.50
C GLU A 207 -27.69 14.65 -29.30
N LEU A 208 -26.51 14.65 -28.67
CA LEU A 208 -26.27 15.42 -27.45
C LEU A 208 -25.86 16.88 -27.70
N PHE A 209 -25.11 17.13 -28.77
CA PHE A 209 -24.51 18.44 -29.04
C PHE A 209 -24.78 18.97 -30.47
N GLY A 210 -25.49 18.22 -31.32
CA GLY A 210 -25.68 18.59 -32.72
C GLY A 210 -24.38 18.53 -33.53
N ASN A 211 -24.26 19.35 -34.57
CA ASN A 211 -23.07 19.43 -35.45
C ASN A 211 -21.95 20.31 -34.86
N ILE A 212 -21.74 20.27 -33.55
CA ILE A 212 -20.60 20.95 -32.92
C ILE A 212 -19.41 19.98 -32.98
N ASP A 213 -18.32 20.41 -33.61
CA ASP A 213 -17.07 19.66 -33.65
C ASP A 213 -16.37 19.75 -32.28
N ILE A 214 -16.83 18.91 -31.35
CA ILE A 214 -16.13 18.71 -30.08
C ILE A 214 -14.89 17.90 -30.44
N GLN A 215 -13.74 18.60 -30.51
CA GLN A 215 -12.44 17.95 -30.67
C GLN A 215 -12.37 16.75 -29.72
N HIS A 216 -12.03 15.58 -30.26
CA HIS A 216 -12.01 14.30 -29.56
C HIS A 216 -10.92 14.27 -28.47
N GLY A 217 -11.08 15.08 -27.44
CA GLY A 217 -10.15 15.28 -26.35
C GLY A 217 -10.65 14.56 -25.12
N ARG A 218 -10.09 13.38 -24.86
CA ARG A 218 -9.94 12.65 -23.56
C ARG A 218 -11.15 12.41 -22.65
N ASN A 219 -12.26 13.13 -22.79
CA ASN A 219 -13.43 13.06 -21.91
C ASN A 219 -14.41 12.01 -22.45
N GLN A 220 -14.00 10.75 -22.37
CA GLN A 220 -14.89 9.63 -22.59
C GLN A 220 -15.79 9.47 -21.36
N ARG A 221 -17.10 9.28 -21.57
CA ARG A 221 -18.03 9.01 -20.48
C ARG A 221 -17.82 7.56 -20.04
N TRP A 222 -17.59 7.35 -18.75
CA TRP A 222 -17.49 6.04 -18.14
C TRP A 222 -18.63 5.86 -17.14
N THR A 223 -19.15 4.65 -17.03
CA THR A 223 -20.20 4.31 -16.07
C THR A 223 -19.81 3.09 -15.28
N ILE A 224 -20.13 3.10 -13.99
CA ILE A 224 -19.95 1.97 -13.09
C ILE A 224 -21.21 1.10 -13.20
N ASN A 225 -21.02 -0.19 -13.49
CA ASN A 225 -22.07 -1.19 -13.46
C ASN A 225 -22.20 -1.75 -12.04
N ASN A 226 -23.22 -1.31 -11.29
CA ASN A 226 -23.40 -1.75 -9.91
C ASN A 226 -23.77 -3.24 -9.80
N ASP A 227 -24.42 -3.80 -10.82
CA ASP A 227 -24.85 -5.20 -10.81
C ASP A 227 -23.65 -6.16 -10.89
N ALA A 228 -22.54 -5.72 -11.50
CA ALA A 228 -21.31 -6.50 -11.60
C ALA A 228 -20.71 -6.85 -10.22
N PHE A 229 -20.90 -6.01 -9.18
CA PHE A 229 -20.41 -6.31 -7.83
C PHE A 229 -21.15 -7.47 -7.16
N ALA A 230 -22.36 -7.80 -7.63
CA ALA A 230 -23.13 -8.95 -7.19
C ALA A 230 -23.02 -10.15 -8.14
N ASN A 231 -22.19 -10.05 -9.18
CA ASN A 231 -22.05 -11.08 -10.22
C ASN A 231 -20.70 -11.82 -10.06
N PRO A 232 -20.70 -13.14 -9.75
CA PRO A 232 -19.46 -13.89 -9.59
C PRO A 232 -18.65 -14.00 -10.90
N LEU A 233 -19.30 -13.93 -12.06
CA LEU A 233 -18.63 -13.97 -13.36
C LEU A 233 -17.78 -12.73 -13.62
N ALA A 234 -18.17 -11.57 -13.09
CA ALA A 234 -17.39 -10.34 -13.18
C ALA A 234 -16.00 -10.50 -12.53
N TYR A 235 -15.95 -11.19 -11.38
CA TYR A 235 -14.72 -11.51 -10.66
C TYR A 235 -13.92 -12.63 -11.32
N ALA A 236 -14.58 -13.72 -11.74
CA ALA A 236 -13.93 -14.79 -12.50
C ALA A 236 -13.30 -14.25 -13.79
N GLY A 237 -13.95 -13.29 -14.44
CA GLY A 237 -13.44 -12.57 -15.61
C GLY A 237 -12.14 -11.82 -15.34
N ILE A 238 -11.85 -11.39 -14.11
CA ILE A 238 -10.55 -10.77 -13.75
C ILE A 238 -9.42 -11.80 -13.93
N LEU A 239 -9.67 -13.06 -13.53
CA LEU A 239 -8.71 -14.17 -13.56
C LEU A 239 -8.56 -14.79 -14.95
N ASN A 240 -9.59 -14.68 -15.80
CA ASN A 240 -9.58 -15.26 -17.13
C ASN A 240 -8.58 -14.56 -18.04
N VAL A 241 -7.38 -15.14 -18.14
CA VAL A 241 -6.41 -14.88 -19.20
C VAL A 241 -6.73 -15.81 -20.36
N SER A 242 -7.90 -15.69 -20.97
CA SER A 242 -8.18 -16.41 -22.21
C SER A 242 -7.39 -15.78 -23.36
N GLY A 243 -6.09 -16.09 -23.42
CA GLY A 243 -5.50 -16.40 -24.71
C GLY A 243 -6.25 -17.63 -25.19
N THR A 244 -7.10 -17.47 -26.19
CA THR A 244 -7.54 -18.61 -27.00
C THR A 244 -6.30 -19.18 -27.65
N SER A 245 -5.72 -20.19 -27.00
CA SER A 245 -4.93 -21.21 -27.67
C SER A 245 -5.91 -22.16 -28.33
N GLU A 246 -6.31 -21.82 -29.55
CA GLU A 246 -6.67 -22.75 -30.62
C GLU A 246 -6.01 -22.25 -31.91
#